data_AF-A0A2T1G3G4-F1
#
_entry.id   AF-A0A2T1G3G4-F1
#
_cell.length_a   1.000
_cell.length_b   1.000
_cell.length_c   1.000
_cell.angle_alpha   90.00
_cell.angle_beta   90.00
_cell.angle_gamma   90.00
#
_symmetry.space_group_name_H-M   'P 1'
#
loop_
_entity.id
_entity.type
_entity.pdbx_description
1 polymer ?
#
loop_
_entity_poly.entity_id
_entity_poly.type
_entity_poly.pdbx_seq_one_letter_code
_entity_poly.pdbx_strand_id
1 'polypeptide(L)' 'MSFLQEVYWIVDYLGLGGRRYIGNPKQPTLSVYQLVDGEYELMKFQGHDRIESAAFPELNLTAQQVLEAGIVNE' A
#
# COMPACT_ATOMS: atom_id res chain seq x y z
N MET A 1 -7.46 25.77 7.54
CA MET A 1 -7.94 25.11 6.31
C MET A 1 -7.24 23.77 6.22
N SER A 2 -7.96 22.69 6.48
CA SER A 2 -7.45 21.34 6.23
C SER A 2 -7.56 21.11 4.73
N PHE A 3 -6.43 21.11 4.02
CA PHE A 3 -6.39 20.58 2.66
C PHE A 3 -6.77 19.10 2.75
N LEU A 4 -7.75 18.67 1.98
CA LEU A 4 -8.04 17.24 1.84
C LEU A 4 -6.80 16.62 1.18
N GLN A 5 -6.06 15.82 1.93
CA GLN A 5 -4.98 15.02 1.37
C GLN A 5 -5.61 13.81 0.68
N GLU A 6 -5.59 13.80 -0.65
CA GLU A 6 -6.09 12.68 -1.44
C GLU A 6 -5.12 11.51 -1.33
N VAL A 7 -5.61 10.38 -0.82
CA VAL A 7 -4.85 9.15 -0.66
C VAL A 7 -5.69 8.00 -1.21
N TYR A 8 -5.09 7.16 -2.05
CA TYR A 8 -5.72 5.91 -2.47
C TYR A 8 -4.75 4.75 -2.37
N TRP A 9 -5.32 3.55 -2.21
CA TRP A 9 -4.60 2.34 -1.87
C TRP A 9 -4.85 1.28 -2.93
N ILE A 10 -3.81 0.52 -3.29
CA ILE A 10 -3.92 -0.68 -4.11
C ILE A 10 -3.38 -1.86 -3.29
N VAL A 11 -4.24 -2.85 -3.07
CA VAL A 11 -3.91 -4.07 -2.31
C VAL A 11 -3.80 -5.23 -3.29
N ASP A 12 -2.58 -5.62 -3.64
CA ASP A 12 -2.32 -6.79 -4.50
C ASP A 12 -1.84 -7.96 -3.64
N TYR A 13 -2.80 -8.60 -2.94
CA TYR A 13 -2.52 -9.67 -1.99
C TYR A 13 -2.01 -10.98 -2.63
N LEU A 14 -2.27 -11.20 -3.92
CA LEU A 14 -1.77 -12.35 -4.67
C LEU A 14 -0.45 -12.06 -5.41
N GLY A 15 0.01 -10.80 -5.43
CA GLY A 15 1.18 -10.38 -6.18
C GLY A 15 1.02 -10.60 -7.69
N LEU A 16 -0.17 -10.35 -8.25
CA LEU A 16 -0.48 -10.58 -9.67
C LEU A 16 -0.13 -9.38 -10.56
N GLY A 17 0.16 -8.22 -9.99
CA GLY A 17 0.57 -7.01 -10.69
C GLY A 17 1.77 -7.20 -11.62
N GLY A 18 1.90 -6.29 -12.59
CA GLY A 18 3.04 -6.31 -13.51
C GLY A 18 4.36 -6.12 -12.76
N ARG A 19 5.42 -6.82 -13.18
CA ARG A 19 6.78 -6.73 -12.56
C ARG A 19 7.31 -5.30 -12.45
N ARG A 20 6.94 -4.43 -13.38
CA ARG A 20 7.29 -3.00 -13.36
C ARG A 20 6.79 -2.29 -12.09
N TYR A 21 5.66 -2.74 -11.54
CA TYR A 21 5.00 -2.09 -10.41
C TYR A 21 5.36 -2.77 -9.08
N ILE A 22 5.32 -4.10 -9.04
CA ILE A 22 5.47 -4.88 -7.80
C ILE A 22 6.84 -5.56 -7.63
N GLY A 23 7.76 -5.35 -8.57
CA GLY A 23 9.12 -5.89 -8.52
C GLY A 23 9.29 -7.28 -9.12
N ASN A 24 10.52 -7.79 -9.01
CA ASN A 24 10.92 -9.13 -9.42
C ASN A 24 11.90 -9.71 -8.38
N PRO A 25 11.59 -10.83 -7.70
CA PRO A 25 10.41 -11.68 -7.87
C PRO A 25 9.10 -10.95 -7.55
N LYS A 26 7.99 -11.39 -8.16
CA LYS A 26 6.65 -10.87 -7.85
C LYS A 26 6.24 -11.32 -6.46
N GLN A 27 5.77 -10.39 -5.63
CA GLN A 27 5.34 -10.65 -4.26
C GLN A 27 4.06 -9.85 -3.94
N PRO A 28 3.23 -10.31 -3.00
CA PRO A 28 2.12 -9.53 -2.47
C PRO A 28 2.59 -8.12 -2.09
N THR A 29 1.88 -7.10 -2.56
CA THR A 29 2.32 -5.70 -2.46
C THR A 29 1.16 -4.80 -2.09
N LEU A 30 1.40 -3.95 -1.10
CA LEU A 30 0.54 -2.82 -0.79
C LEU A 30 1.16 -1.55 -1.39
N SER A 31 0.38 -0.79 -2.17
CA SER A 31 0.80 0.51 -2.69
C SER A 31 -0.10 1.61 -2.13
N VAL A 32 0.50 2.64 -1.54
CA VAL A 32 -0.19 3.84 -1.07
C VAL A 32 0.23 4.99 -1.97
N TYR A 33 -0.75 5.65 -2.58
CA TYR A 33 -0.54 6.84 -3.38
C TYR A 33 -1.03 8.05 -2.61
N GLN A 34 -0.23 9.11 -2.57
CA GLN A 34 -0.58 10.37 -1.94
C GLN A 34 -0.44 11.51 -2.95
N LEU A 35 -1.43 12.39 -3.02
CA LEU A 35 -1.35 13.61 -3.81
C LEU A 35 -0.45 14.63 -3.11
N VAL A 36 0.70 14.92 -3.70
CA VAL A 36 1.68 15.91 -3.25
C VAL A 36 1.94 16.87 -4.42
N ASP A 37 1.73 18.17 -4.20
CA ASP A 37 1.95 19.22 -5.21
C ASP A 37 1.31 18.96 -6.59
N GLY A 38 0.16 18.29 -6.61
CA GLY A 38 -0.60 17.99 -7.83
C GLY A 38 -0.20 16.68 -8.53
N GLU A 39 0.76 15.93 -7.99
CA GLU A 39 1.19 14.63 -8.50
C GLU A 39 1.01 13.53 -7.44
N TYR A 40 0.76 12.30 -7.90
CA TYR A 40 0.64 11.15 -7.01
C TYR A 40 2.01 10.51 -6.78
N GLU A 41 2.52 10.64 -5.56
CA GLU A 41 3.71 9.94 -5.10
C GLU A 41 3.35 8.54 -4.60
N LEU A 42 4.23 7.56 -4.89
CA LEU A 42 4.03 6.15 -4.58
C LEU A 42 4.92 5.69 -3.42
N MET A 43 4.29 5.16 -2.38
CA MET A 43 4.93 4.35 -1.34
C MET A 43 4.51 2.88 -1.50
N LYS A 44 5.49 1.97 -1.53
CA LYS A 44 5.26 0.52 -1.64
C LYS A 44 5.71 -0.18 -0.37
N PHE A 45 4.91 -1.13 0.09
CA PHE A 45 5.15 -1.90 1.29
C PHE A 45 4.95 -3.40 1.02
N GLN A 46 5.85 -4.23 1.55
CA GLN A 46 5.84 -5.68 1.42
C GLN A 46 6.21 -6.34 2.75
N GLY A 47 5.73 -7.56 3.02
CA GLY A 47 6.10 -8.32 4.22
C GLY A 47 5.94 -7.54 5.53
N HIS A 48 7.04 -7.39 6.27
CA HIS A 48 7.04 -6.74 7.59
C HIS A 48 7.19 -5.21 7.55
N ASP A 49 7.18 -4.60 6.37
CA ASP A 49 7.23 -3.13 6.25
C ASP A 49 6.06 -2.51 7.01
N ARG A 50 6.38 -1.54 7.89
CA ARG A 50 5.36 -0.73 8.57
C ARG A 50 4.72 0.21 7.54
N ILE A 51 3.40 0.22 7.51
CA ILE A 51 2.65 1.05 6.56
C ILE A 51 2.67 2.49 7.04
N GLU A 52 3.13 3.39 6.17
CA GLU A 52 3.04 4.83 6.36
C GLU A 52 1.90 5.38 5.49
N SER A 53 1.06 6.22 6.08
CA SER A 53 -0.01 6.89 5.35
C SER A 53 -0.40 8.18 6.04
N ALA A 54 -0.42 9.28 5.30
CA ALA A 54 -0.85 10.56 5.84
C ALA A 54 -2.34 10.61 6.19
N ALA A 55 -3.16 9.73 5.58
CA ALA A 55 -4.57 9.58 5.96
C ALA A 55 -4.74 8.89 7.33
N PHE A 56 -3.76 8.09 7.76
CA PHE A 56 -3.78 7.37 9.03
C PHE A 56 -2.40 7.43 9.72
N PRO A 57 -1.99 8.59 10.27
CA PRO A 57 -0.64 8.77 10.83
C PRO A 57 -0.31 7.82 11.99
N GLU A 58 -1.34 7.42 12.74
CA GLU A 58 -1.22 6.51 13.88
C GLU A 58 -1.35 5.02 13.49
N LEU A 59 -1.35 4.71 12.19
CA LEU A 59 -1.44 3.33 11.73
C LEU A 59 -0.21 2.55 12.19
N ASN A 60 -0.46 1.43 12.86
CA ASN A 60 0.58 0.54 13.38
C ASN A 60 0.32 -0.90 12.89
N LEU A 61 0.27 -1.05 11.57
CA LEU A 61 0.15 -2.33 10.89
C LEU A 61 1.31 -2.53 9.92
N THR A 62 1.68 -3.78 9.70
CA THR A 62 2.59 -4.17 8.61
C THR A 62 1.82 -4.46 7.33
N ALA A 63 2.50 -4.41 6.19
CA ALA A 63 1.92 -4.80 4.91
C ALA A 63 1.34 -6.21 4.94
N GLN A 64 2.07 -7.17 5.53
CA GLN A 64 1.64 -8.56 5.67
C GLN A 64 0.29 -8.68 6.39
N GLN A 65 0.09 -7.97 7.50
CA GLN A 65 -1.17 -8.03 8.25
C GLN A 65 -2.36 -7.58 7.41
N VAL A 66 -2.19 -6.58 6.55
CA VAL A 66 -3.23 -6.11 5.62
C VAL A 66 -3.44 -7.08 4.46
N LEU A 67 -2.35 -7.59 3.87
CA LEU A 67 -2.40 -8.49 2.72
C LEU A 67 -3.01 -9.85 3.09
N GLU A 68 -2.72 -10.37 4.28
CA GLU A 68 -3.27 -11.64 4.80
C GLU A 68 -4.74 -11.53 5.20
N ALA A 69 -5.23 -10.34 5.59
CA ALA A 69 -6.63 -10.14 5.93
C ALA A 69 -7.60 -10.39 4.75
N GLY A 70 -7.10 -10.29 3.51
CA GLY A 70 -7.86 -10.60 2.29
C GLY A 70 -7.88 -12.08 1.92
N ILE A 71 -7.09 -12.92 2.59
CA ILE A 71 -7.06 -14.37 2.37
C ILE A 71 -8.16 -14.98 3.24
N VAL A 72 -9.34 -15.18 2.64
CA VAL A 72 -10.38 -16.00 3.28
C VAL A 72 -9.91 -17.44 3.22
N ASN A 73 -9.67 -18.05 4.38
CA ASN A 73 -9.46 -19.48 4.47
C ASN A 73 -10.81 -20.16 4.19
N GLU A 74 -10.97 -20.74 2.99
CA GLU A 74 -11.99 -21.75 2.74
C GLU A 74 -11.63 -23.07 3.43
#